data_AF-A0A9D7X2A1-F1
#
_entry.id   AF-A0A9D7X2A1-F1
#
_cell.length_a   1.000
_cell.length_b   1.000
_cell.length_c   1.000
_cell.angle_alpha   90.00
_cell.angle_beta   90.00
_cell.angle_gamma   90.00
#
_symmetry.space_group_name_H-M   'P 1'
#
loop_
_entity.id
_entity.type
_entity.pdbx_description
1 polymer ?
#
loop_
_entity_poly.entity_id
_entity_poly.type
_entity_poly.pdbx_seq_one_letter_code
_entity_poly.pdbx_strand_id
1 'polypeptide(L)'
;MTAAVFEARWNRILRSREQGYEELTDFLGRFASLGALVRTGLLRRREEDSEYQRYNGYVPTEAGQELLLYIAEKELILVRPEKSASLYLLLQSDPAPKAVFKATYTEPTAKQFEVVTELRQNAGRDVWRAQRADELEKRLMNGYMDIRHFTGRTGIGEGVLLRSGLCAPRVERPHDRALHLEVTPAGGHLLEVVDPWELLLIKPGMELPLYEVLDPERASYWCTLP
;
A
#
# COMPACT_ATOMS: atom_id res chain seq x y z
N MET A 1 8.27 -3.74 -30.14
CA MET A 1 8.61 -5.09 -29.62
C MET A 1 8.51 -6.07 -30.79
N THR A 2 9.57 -6.80 -31.12
CA THR A 2 9.59 -7.71 -32.30
C THR A 2 8.93 -9.06 -31.97
N ALA A 3 8.42 -9.77 -32.98
CA ALA A 3 7.78 -11.09 -32.82
C ALA A 3 8.69 -12.13 -32.12
N ALA A 4 10.00 -12.08 -32.38
CA ALA A 4 10.98 -12.96 -31.73
C ALA A 4 11.11 -12.71 -30.22
N VAL A 5 11.00 -11.45 -29.77
CA VAL A 5 11.03 -11.10 -28.34
C VAL A 5 9.73 -11.58 -27.65
N PHE A 6 8.60 -11.49 -28.35
CA PHE A 6 7.32 -12.02 -27.87
C PHE A 6 7.37 -13.54 -27.71
N GLU A 7 7.79 -14.30 -28.72
CA GLU A 7 7.87 -15.76 -28.65
C GLU A 7 8.87 -16.27 -27.61
N ALA A 8 10.05 -15.65 -27.51
CA ALA A 8 11.03 -16.00 -26.48
C ALA A 8 10.47 -15.76 -25.06
N ARG A 9 9.66 -14.69 -24.88
CA ARG A 9 8.98 -14.37 -23.63
C ARG A 9 7.87 -15.38 -23.33
N TRP A 10 7.05 -15.72 -24.32
CA TRP A 10 5.97 -16.69 -24.22
C TRP A 10 6.47 -18.10 -23.87
N ASN A 11 7.49 -18.60 -24.58
CA ASN A 11 8.09 -19.92 -24.32
C ASN A 11 8.77 -20.02 -22.94
N ARG A 12 9.13 -18.89 -22.32
CA ARG A 12 9.65 -18.88 -20.95
C ARG A 12 8.53 -18.90 -19.91
N ILE A 13 7.42 -18.19 -20.17
CA ILE A 13 6.21 -18.27 -19.35
C ILE A 13 5.66 -19.70 -19.38
N LEU A 14 5.62 -20.34 -20.56
CA LEU A 14 5.23 -21.74 -20.69
C LEU A 14 6.14 -22.67 -19.87
N ARG A 15 7.47 -22.50 -19.93
CA ARG A 15 8.40 -23.27 -19.10
C ARG A 15 8.24 -23.02 -17.60
N SER A 16 7.94 -21.79 -17.18
CA SER A 16 7.60 -21.49 -15.79
C SER A 16 6.30 -22.18 -15.36
N ARG A 17 5.30 -22.24 -16.25
CA ARG A 17 4.06 -23.02 -16.01
C ARG A 17 4.32 -24.52 -15.90
N GLU A 18 5.22 -25.07 -16.71
CA GLU A 18 5.67 -26.47 -16.59
C GLU A 18 6.35 -26.76 -15.24
N GLN A 19 6.93 -25.73 -14.60
CA GLN A 19 7.51 -25.80 -13.26
C GLN A 19 6.49 -25.52 -12.14
N GLY A 20 5.20 -25.39 -12.47
CA GLY A 20 4.12 -25.15 -11.51
C GLY A 20 3.91 -23.69 -11.11
N TYR A 21 4.56 -22.74 -11.77
CA TYR A 21 4.27 -21.31 -11.56
C TYR A 21 3.01 -20.89 -12.32
N GLU A 22 2.21 -20.05 -11.69
CA GLU A 22 1.00 -19.48 -12.29
C GLU A 22 1.17 -17.98 -12.43
N GLU A 23 0.75 -17.38 -13.56
CA GLU A 23 0.79 -15.92 -13.65
C GLU A 23 -0.27 -15.31 -12.75
N LEU A 24 0.04 -14.21 -12.06
CA LEU A 24 -0.87 -13.60 -11.09
C LEU A 24 -2.23 -13.24 -11.71
N THR A 25 -2.27 -12.79 -12.97
CA THR A 25 -3.52 -12.49 -13.67
C THR A 25 -4.37 -13.73 -13.93
N ASP A 26 -3.74 -14.87 -14.17
CA ASP A 26 -4.44 -16.14 -14.40
C ASP A 26 -5.04 -16.64 -13.06
N PHE A 27 -4.24 -16.59 -11.99
CA PHE A 27 -4.67 -16.97 -10.64
C PHE A 27 -5.85 -16.15 -10.15
N LEU A 28 -5.78 -14.81 -10.30
CA LEU A 28 -6.84 -13.90 -9.87
C LEU A 28 -8.08 -14.02 -10.78
N GLY A 29 -7.88 -14.31 -12.06
CA GLY A 29 -8.92 -14.30 -13.08
C GLY A 29 -9.18 -12.92 -13.68
N ARG A 30 -9.94 -12.92 -14.78
CA ARG A 30 -10.09 -11.77 -15.71
C ARG A 30 -10.60 -10.46 -15.07
N PHE A 31 -11.41 -10.54 -14.02
CA PHE A 31 -12.09 -9.38 -13.42
C PHE A 31 -11.62 -9.06 -12.00
N ALA A 32 -10.65 -9.82 -11.48
CA ALA A 32 -10.22 -9.65 -10.11
C ALA A 32 -9.27 -8.47 -9.96
N SER A 33 -9.56 -7.66 -8.95
CA SER A 33 -8.78 -6.48 -8.57
C SER A 33 -7.54 -6.88 -7.77
N LEU A 34 -6.49 -6.05 -7.82
CA LEU A 34 -5.31 -6.18 -6.95
C LEU A 34 -5.59 -5.75 -5.50
N GLY A 35 -6.77 -5.23 -5.20
CA GLY A 35 -7.10 -4.63 -3.90
C GLY A 35 -6.86 -5.56 -2.72
N ALA A 36 -7.28 -6.83 -2.82
CA ALA A 36 -7.06 -7.80 -1.75
C ALA A 36 -5.57 -8.05 -1.48
N LEU A 37 -4.75 -8.15 -2.54
CA LEU A 37 -3.30 -8.32 -2.42
C LEU A 37 -2.63 -7.11 -1.77
N VAL A 38 -3.12 -5.90 -2.06
CA VAL A 38 -2.59 -4.67 -1.45
C VAL A 38 -3.00 -4.57 0.02
N ARG A 39 -4.29 -4.77 0.32
CA ARG A 39 -4.83 -4.65 1.69
C ARG A 39 -4.35 -5.73 2.65
N THR A 40 -3.95 -6.89 2.12
CA THR A 40 -3.26 -7.95 2.88
C THR A 40 -1.75 -7.72 2.99
N GLY A 41 -1.24 -6.60 2.45
CA GLY A 41 0.17 -6.22 2.53
C GLY A 41 1.09 -7.06 1.64
N LEU A 42 0.57 -7.81 0.68
CA LEU A 42 1.36 -8.65 -0.23
C LEU A 42 1.92 -7.86 -1.40
N LEU A 43 1.21 -6.81 -1.82
CA LEU A 43 1.66 -5.90 -2.87
C LEU A 43 1.74 -4.48 -2.33
N ARG A 44 2.75 -3.74 -2.79
CA ARG A 44 2.85 -2.28 -2.63
C ARG A 44 3.10 -1.62 -3.96
N ARG A 45 2.84 -0.32 -4.06
CA ARG A 45 3.32 0.44 -5.22
C ARG A 45 4.83 0.62 -5.12
N ARG A 46 5.51 0.54 -6.26
CA ARG A 46 6.94 0.84 -6.35
C ARG A 46 7.21 2.31 -6.03
N GLU A 47 8.47 2.59 -5.69
CA GLU A 47 8.95 3.95 -5.42
C GLU A 47 9.14 4.74 -6.72
N GLU A 48 9.77 4.11 -7.71
CA GLU A 48 10.11 4.74 -8.99
C GLU A 48 9.07 4.45 -10.08
N ASP A 49 8.60 5.51 -10.75
CA ASP A 49 7.76 5.37 -11.93
C ASP A 49 8.61 5.14 -13.18
N SER A 50 8.68 3.89 -13.65
CA SER A 50 9.19 3.55 -14.99
C SER A 50 8.13 3.72 -16.09
N GLU A 51 8.58 3.88 -17.34
CA GLU A 51 7.73 4.07 -18.53
C GLU A 51 6.77 2.88 -18.80
N TYR A 52 7.14 1.67 -18.37
CA TYR A 52 6.32 0.48 -18.52
C TYR A 52 6.06 -0.17 -17.16
N GLN A 53 4.79 -0.20 -16.75
CA GLN A 53 4.37 -0.78 -15.47
C GLN A 53 3.25 -1.80 -15.72
N ARG A 54 3.54 -3.10 -15.55
CA ARG A 54 2.44 -4.06 -15.40
C ARG A 54 1.86 -3.95 -14.00
N TYR A 55 0.66 -4.48 -13.82
CA TYR A 55 -0.04 -4.45 -12.54
C TYR A 55 -0.13 -3.04 -11.95
N ASN A 56 -0.16 -1.99 -12.78
CA ASN A 56 -0.16 -0.58 -12.37
C ASN A 56 1.01 -0.17 -11.46
N GLY A 57 2.17 -0.82 -11.59
CA GLY A 57 3.37 -0.52 -10.80
C GLY A 57 3.37 -1.16 -9.41
N TYR A 58 2.43 -2.06 -9.12
CA TYR A 58 2.44 -2.84 -7.89
C TYR A 58 3.45 -3.98 -7.97
N VAL A 59 4.24 -4.13 -6.91
CA VAL A 59 5.29 -5.15 -6.75
C VAL A 59 5.13 -5.87 -5.41
N PRO A 60 5.57 -7.13 -5.28
CA PRO A 60 5.54 -7.84 -4.01
C PRO A 60 6.35 -7.16 -2.91
N THR A 61 5.74 -7.07 -1.73
CA THR A 61 6.45 -6.78 -0.46
C THR A 61 7.30 -7.97 -0.04
N GLU A 62 8.07 -7.85 1.04
CA GLU A 62 8.80 -9.00 1.61
C GLU A 62 7.86 -10.16 1.96
N ALA A 63 6.72 -9.88 2.61
CA ALA A 63 5.68 -10.88 2.88
C ALA A 63 5.09 -11.43 1.58
N GLY A 64 4.88 -10.57 0.58
CA GLY A 64 4.44 -10.99 -0.76
C GLY A 64 5.39 -11.97 -1.43
N GLN A 65 6.71 -11.80 -1.26
CA GLN A 65 7.72 -12.63 -1.89
C GLN A 65 7.75 -14.09 -1.40
N GLU A 66 7.11 -14.40 -0.27
CA GLU A 66 6.93 -15.77 0.21
C GLU A 66 5.95 -16.57 -0.66
N LEU A 67 4.97 -15.89 -1.26
CA LEU A 67 3.91 -16.48 -2.09
C LEU A 67 4.10 -16.17 -3.57
N LEU A 68 4.75 -15.05 -3.87
CA LEU A 68 4.89 -14.48 -5.20
C LEU A 68 6.36 -14.41 -5.62
N LEU A 69 6.60 -14.50 -6.91
CA LEU A 69 7.88 -14.26 -7.55
C LEU A 69 7.73 -13.06 -8.49
N TYR A 70 8.51 -12.01 -8.24
CA TYR A 70 8.62 -10.88 -9.14
C TYR A 70 9.84 -11.02 -10.05
N ILE A 71 9.61 -10.91 -11.36
CA ILE A 71 10.67 -10.89 -12.37
C ILE A 71 10.74 -9.47 -12.93
N ALA A 72 11.66 -8.67 -12.36
CA ALA A 72 11.76 -7.23 -12.60
C ALA A 72 11.95 -6.88 -14.09
N GLU A 73 12.81 -7.61 -14.80
CA GLU A 73 13.11 -7.35 -16.21
C GLU A 73 11.90 -7.55 -17.14
N LYS A 74 10.86 -8.21 -16.63
CA LYS A 74 9.62 -8.51 -17.37
C LYS A 74 8.40 -7.87 -16.76
N GLU A 75 8.54 -7.15 -15.65
CA GLU A 75 7.43 -6.62 -14.86
C GLU A 75 6.37 -7.72 -14.63
N LEU A 76 6.79 -8.93 -14.29
CA LEU A 76 5.91 -10.10 -14.21
C LEU A 76 5.82 -10.60 -12.78
N ILE A 77 4.60 -10.84 -12.30
CA ILE A 77 4.36 -11.48 -11.01
C ILE A 77 3.80 -12.87 -11.25
N LEU A 78 4.48 -13.86 -10.68
CA LEU A 78 4.07 -15.26 -10.70
C LEU A 78 3.70 -15.70 -9.28
N VAL A 79 2.67 -16.51 -9.13
CA VAL A 79 2.44 -17.29 -7.91
C VAL A 79 3.44 -18.43 -7.89
N ARG A 80 4.11 -18.62 -6.75
CA ARG A 80 5.08 -19.69 -6.57
C ARG A 80 4.39 -21.07 -6.60
N PRO A 81 5.10 -22.14 -7.00
CA PRO A 81 4.56 -23.49 -6.99
C PRO A 81 4.01 -23.85 -5.61
N GLU A 82 2.87 -24.55 -5.60
CA GLU A 82 2.18 -25.02 -4.38
C GLU A 82 1.67 -23.91 -3.44
N LYS A 83 1.79 -22.62 -3.82
CA LYS A 83 1.31 -21.50 -3.00
C LYS A 83 -0.07 -20.98 -3.36
N SER A 84 -0.68 -21.44 -4.45
CA SER A 84 -2.00 -20.97 -4.89
C SER A 84 -3.09 -21.12 -3.82
N ALA A 85 -3.14 -22.26 -3.11
CA ALA A 85 -4.12 -22.47 -2.04
C ALA A 85 -3.87 -21.54 -0.82
N SER A 86 -2.61 -21.39 -0.41
CA SER A 86 -2.24 -20.48 0.69
C SER A 86 -2.54 -19.02 0.33
N LEU A 87 -2.21 -18.62 -0.89
CA LEU A 87 -2.52 -17.29 -1.40
C LEU A 87 -4.03 -17.05 -1.42
N TYR A 88 -4.82 -18.01 -1.91
CA TYR A 88 -6.28 -17.90 -1.92
C TYR A 88 -6.86 -17.70 -0.51
N LEU A 89 -6.44 -18.51 0.46
CA LEU A 89 -6.90 -18.39 1.85
C LEU A 89 -6.50 -17.04 2.47
N LEU A 90 -5.31 -16.55 2.17
CA LEU A 90 -4.85 -15.25 2.66
C LEU A 90 -5.65 -14.09 2.03
N LEU A 91 -6.01 -14.19 0.74
CA LEU A 91 -6.87 -13.19 0.11
C LEU A 91 -8.30 -13.21 0.67
N GLN A 92 -8.77 -14.34 1.21
CA GLN A 92 -10.05 -14.40 1.92
C GLN A 92 -10.03 -13.66 3.27
N SER A 93 -8.85 -13.42 3.86
CA SER A 93 -8.70 -12.59 5.06
C SER A 93 -8.51 -11.10 4.75
N ASP A 94 -8.88 -10.65 3.55
CA ASP A 94 -8.95 -9.22 3.22
C ASP A 94 -9.75 -8.47 4.30
N PRO A 95 -9.16 -7.46 4.96
CA PRO A 95 -9.85 -6.72 6.01
C PRO A 95 -11.03 -5.89 5.49
N ALA A 96 -11.09 -5.61 4.18
CA ALA A 96 -12.17 -4.83 3.58
C ALA A 96 -12.49 -5.31 2.15
N PRO A 97 -13.10 -6.50 1.98
CA PRO A 97 -13.32 -7.11 0.66
C PRO A 97 -14.27 -6.31 -0.24
N LYS A 98 -15.13 -5.48 0.37
CA LYS A 98 -16.07 -4.60 -0.34
C LYS A 98 -15.53 -3.20 -0.60
N ALA A 99 -14.35 -2.86 -0.07
CA ALA A 99 -13.76 -1.54 -0.25
C ALA A 99 -13.32 -1.34 -1.70
N VAL A 100 -13.69 -0.18 -2.25
CA VAL A 100 -13.31 0.23 -3.59
C VAL A 100 -11.78 0.29 -3.69
N PHE A 101 -11.23 -0.31 -4.75
CA PHE A 101 -9.80 -0.24 -5.05
C PHE A 101 -9.61 0.26 -6.48
N LYS A 102 -8.85 1.33 -6.63
CA LYS A 102 -8.53 1.92 -7.93
C LYS A 102 -7.05 1.74 -8.22
N ALA A 103 -6.72 0.75 -9.04
CA ALA A 103 -5.32 0.37 -9.28
C ALA A 103 -4.47 1.47 -9.96
N THR A 104 -5.12 2.35 -10.72
CA THR A 104 -4.46 3.48 -11.42
C THR A 104 -4.27 4.70 -10.55
N TYR A 105 -4.82 4.68 -9.34
CA TYR A 105 -4.72 5.80 -8.43
C TYR A 105 -3.25 6.04 -8.06
N THR A 106 -2.83 7.28 -8.28
CA THR A 106 -1.43 7.68 -8.30
C THR A 106 -1.09 8.34 -6.98
N GLU A 107 -0.51 7.56 -6.08
CA GLU A 107 0.26 8.09 -4.95
C GLU A 107 1.61 8.58 -5.48
N PRO A 108 2.10 9.78 -5.10
CA PRO A 108 3.49 10.11 -5.30
C PRO A 108 4.33 9.46 -4.19
N THR A 109 4.67 8.18 -4.38
CA THR A 109 5.50 7.40 -3.45
C THR A 109 6.89 8.01 -3.28
N ALA A 110 7.52 8.49 -4.37
CA ALA A 110 8.83 9.15 -4.31
C ALA A 110 8.86 10.31 -3.28
N LYS A 111 7.82 11.15 -3.25
CA LYS A 111 7.73 12.25 -2.28
C LYS A 111 7.62 11.77 -0.83
N GLN A 112 7.03 10.60 -0.58
CA GLN A 112 6.95 10.05 0.77
C GLN A 112 8.34 9.59 1.25
N PHE A 113 9.12 8.93 0.38
CA PHE A 113 10.48 8.50 0.69
C PHE A 113 11.49 9.66 0.76
N GLU A 114 11.28 10.73 -0.02
CA GLU A 114 12.03 11.99 0.11
C GLU A 114 11.85 12.59 1.51
N VAL A 115 10.62 12.65 2.03
CA VAL A 115 10.34 13.12 3.40
C VAL A 115 11.05 12.27 4.45
N VAL A 116 11.09 10.94 4.28
CA VAL A 116 11.85 10.05 5.17
C VAL A 116 13.35 10.39 5.13
N THR A 117 13.90 10.59 3.93
CA THR A 117 15.30 10.95 3.75
C THR A 117 15.62 12.27 4.44
N GLU A 118 14.78 13.28 4.26
CA GLU A 118 14.91 14.58 4.93
C GLU A 118 14.81 14.45 6.46
N LEU A 119 13.84 13.67 6.97
CA LEU A 119 13.70 13.41 8.41
C LEU A 119 14.95 12.76 8.98
N ARG A 120 15.53 11.80 8.24
CA ARG A 120 16.74 11.09 8.65
C ARG A 120 17.96 12.02 8.65
N GLN A 121 18.12 12.86 7.63
CA GLN A 121 19.19 13.86 7.57
C GLN A 121 19.07 14.91 8.69
N ASN A 122 17.85 15.39 8.94
CA ASN A 122 17.55 16.39 9.95
C ASN A 122 17.53 15.84 11.38
N ALA A 123 17.56 14.52 11.57
CA ALA A 123 17.61 13.91 12.91
C ALA A 123 18.91 14.23 13.64
N GLY A 124 20.03 14.41 12.93
CA GLY A 124 21.33 14.70 13.53
C GLY A 124 21.72 13.62 14.56
N ARG A 125 21.86 14.03 15.83
CA ARG A 125 22.15 13.12 16.96
C ARG A 125 20.92 12.67 17.76
N ASP A 126 19.71 13.12 17.40
CA ASP A 126 18.47 12.70 18.06
C ASP A 126 18.10 11.28 17.62
N VAL A 127 18.45 10.31 18.47
CA VAL A 127 18.23 8.87 18.22
C VAL A 127 16.75 8.55 17.96
N TRP A 128 15.83 9.19 18.66
CA TRP A 128 14.40 8.92 18.49
C TRP A 128 13.91 9.40 17.13
N ARG A 129 14.34 10.59 16.68
CA ARG A 129 13.97 11.10 15.33
C ARG A 129 14.54 10.21 14.23
N ALA A 130 15.76 9.73 14.43
CA ALA A 130 16.43 8.83 13.52
C ALA A 130 15.63 7.50 13.42
N GLN A 131 15.32 6.87 14.55
CA GLN A 131 14.54 5.62 14.61
C GLN A 131 13.12 5.78 14.08
N ARG A 132 12.47 6.93 14.33
CA ARG A 132 11.15 7.23 13.77
C ARG A 132 11.17 7.34 12.25
N ALA A 133 12.23 7.90 11.67
CA ALA A 133 12.40 7.94 10.21
C ALA A 133 12.58 6.53 9.64
N ASP A 134 13.43 5.71 10.28
CA ASP A 134 13.65 4.31 9.86
C ASP A 134 12.37 3.47 9.96
N GLU A 135 11.57 3.67 11.01
CA GLU A 135 10.28 2.98 11.14
C GLU A 135 9.29 3.43 10.07
N LEU A 136 9.22 4.74 9.79
CA LEU A 136 8.38 5.24 8.70
C LEU A 136 8.80 4.61 7.36
N GLU A 137 10.10 4.55 7.05
CA GLU A 137 10.63 3.90 5.85
C GLU A 137 10.13 2.46 5.71
N LYS A 138 10.28 1.65 6.77
CA LYS A 138 9.81 0.25 6.80
C LYS A 138 8.32 0.15 6.54
N ARG A 139 7.52 1.07 7.09
CA ARG A 139 6.06 1.06 6.90
C ARG A 139 5.67 1.44 5.47
N LEU A 140 6.33 2.44 4.88
CA LEU A 140 6.14 2.77 3.46
C LEU A 140 6.49 1.58 2.56
N MET A 141 7.56 0.84 2.89
CA MET A 141 7.94 -0.39 2.17
C MET A 141 6.95 -1.56 2.33
N ASN A 142 6.02 -1.45 3.27
CA ASN A 142 4.88 -2.36 3.43
C ASN A 142 3.57 -1.80 2.85
N GLY A 143 3.63 -0.68 2.13
CA GLY A 143 2.48 -0.08 1.45
C GLY A 143 1.61 0.81 2.33
N TYR A 144 2.06 1.17 3.53
CA TYR A 144 1.40 2.20 4.34
C TYR A 144 1.65 3.59 3.75
N MET A 145 0.78 4.55 4.09
CA MET A 145 0.96 5.96 3.75
C MET A 145 1.00 6.82 5.03
N ASP A 146 1.88 7.83 5.07
CA ASP A 146 1.87 8.82 6.15
C ASP A 146 0.63 9.73 6.04
N ILE A 147 -0.12 9.88 7.14
CA ILE A 147 -1.28 10.78 7.18
C ILE A 147 -0.93 12.23 6.81
N ARG A 148 0.31 12.67 7.06
CA ARG A 148 0.77 14.02 6.71
C ARG A 148 0.84 14.20 5.20
N HIS A 149 1.27 13.16 4.49
CA HIS A 149 1.28 13.15 3.03
C HIS A 149 -0.15 13.24 2.49
N PHE A 150 -1.06 12.42 3.02
CA PHE A 150 -2.48 12.47 2.69
C PHE A 150 -3.09 13.87 2.93
N THR A 151 -2.82 14.45 4.10
CA THR A 151 -3.30 15.79 4.48
C THR A 151 -2.78 16.86 3.53
N GLY A 152 -1.49 16.85 3.20
CA GLY A 152 -0.88 17.83 2.30
C GLY A 152 -1.46 17.78 0.88
N ARG A 153 -1.91 16.60 0.43
CA ARG A 153 -2.46 16.39 -0.92
C ARG A 153 -3.95 16.68 -1.01
N THR A 154 -4.72 16.31 0.01
CA THR A 154 -6.19 16.42 0.01
C THR A 154 -6.71 17.69 0.69
N GLY A 155 -5.89 18.31 1.55
CA GLY A 155 -6.31 19.37 2.46
C GLY A 155 -7.12 18.88 3.67
N ILE A 156 -7.29 17.56 3.83
CA ILE A 156 -8.03 16.96 4.94
C ILE A 156 -7.12 16.86 6.16
N GLY A 157 -7.29 17.81 7.08
CA GLY A 157 -6.54 17.85 8.32
C GLY A 157 -7.18 17.09 9.48
N GLU A 158 -6.48 17.12 10.62
CA GLU A 158 -6.86 16.44 11.87
C GLU A 158 -8.29 16.74 12.33
N GLY A 159 -8.75 18.00 12.20
CA GLY A 159 -10.12 18.35 12.58
C GLY A 159 -11.21 17.59 11.83
N VAL A 160 -10.95 17.16 10.59
CA VAL A 160 -11.89 16.34 9.82
C VAL A 160 -11.88 14.89 10.33
N LEU A 161 -10.70 14.34 10.65
CA LEU A 161 -10.55 13.01 11.25
C LEU A 161 -11.28 12.87 12.59
N LEU A 162 -11.27 13.94 13.40
CA LEU A 162 -12.01 14.01 14.66
C LEU A 162 -13.52 14.08 14.43
N ARG A 163 -13.98 14.93 13.48
CA ARG A 163 -15.41 15.08 13.19
C ARG A 163 -16.04 13.84 12.56
N SER A 164 -15.27 13.05 11.81
CA SER A 164 -15.73 11.79 11.22
C SER A 164 -15.83 10.64 12.23
N GLY A 165 -15.33 10.83 13.45
CA GLY A 165 -15.32 9.79 14.49
C GLY A 165 -14.30 8.67 14.24
N LEU A 166 -13.42 8.80 13.26
CA LEU A 166 -12.30 7.87 13.05
C LEU A 166 -11.19 8.06 14.08
N CYS A 167 -11.06 9.29 14.59
CA CYS A 167 -10.16 9.63 15.68
C CYS A 167 -10.94 10.29 16.82
N ALA A 168 -10.43 10.16 18.04
CA ALA A 168 -10.88 10.87 19.22
C ALA A 168 -9.74 11.70 19.82
N PRO A 169 -10.02 12.81 20.52
CA PRO A 169 -8.98 13.56 21.22
C PRO A 169 -8.33 12.70 22.31
N ARG A 170 -6.99 12.72 22.38
CA ARG A 170 -6.26 12.01 23.43
C ARG A 170 -6.24 12.84 24.71
N VAL A 171 -6.84 12.32 25.79
CA VAL A 171 -6.96 13.04 27.07
C VAL A 171 -5.63 13.11 27.82
N GLU A 172 -4.86 12.02 27.80
CA GLU A 172 -3.55 11.93 28.44
C GLU A 172 -2.45 11.76 27.38
N ARG A 173 -1.43 12.62 27.46
CA ARG A 173 -0.26 12.54 26.56
C ARG A 173 0.88 11.89 27.32
N PRO A 174 1.31 10.67 26.95
CA PRO A 174 2.39 9.97 27.66
C PRO A 174 3.74 10.70 27.53
N HIS A 175 3.90 11.55 26.50
CA HIS A 175 5.06 12.41 26.30
C HIS A 175 4.76 13.56 25.32
N ASP A 176 5.64 14.56 25.26
CA ASP A 176 5.46 15.77 24.43
C ASP A 176 5.32 15.50 22.92
N ARG A 177 5.86 14.36 22.46
CA ARG A 177 5.83 13.92 21.06
C ARG A 177 4.59 13.08 20.71
N ALA A 178 3.71 12.81 21.68
CA ALA A 178 2.54 11.96 21.48
C ALA A 178 1.53 12.63 20.56
N LEU A 179 0.85 11.86 19.73
CA LEU A 179 -0.27 12.36 18.94
C LEU A 179 -1.33 12.98 19.87
N HIS A 180 -1.98 14.04 19.39
CA HIS A 180 -3.09 14.70 20.09
C HIS A 180 -4.41 13.93 19.97
N LEU A 181 -4.38 12.83 19.22
CA LEU A 181 -5.52 11.99 18.94
C LEU A 181 -5.17 10.53 19.23
N GLU A 182 -6.23 9.74 19.36
CA GLU A 182 -6.20 8.29 19.31
C GLU A 182 -7.14 7.79 18.22
N VAL A 183 -6.82 6.63 17.65
CA VAL A 183 -7.65 6.01 16.62
C VAL A 183 -8.79 5.25 17.30
N THR A 184 -10.03 5.53 16.89
CA THR A 184 -11.21 4.81 17.39
C THR A 184 -11.27 3.41 16.78
N PRO A 185 -12.09 2.48 17.32
CA PRO A 185 -12.28 1.17 16.68
C PRO A 185 -12.69 1.27 15.20
N ALA A 186 -13.53 2.25 14.85
CA ALA A 186 -13.93 2.51 13.47
C ALA A 186 -12.75 3.00 12.61
N GLY A 187 -11.94 3.94 13.15
CA GLY A 187 -10.72 4.39 12.50
C GLY A 187 -9.68 3.30 12.32
N GLY A 188 -9.62 2.34 13.24
CA GLY A 188 -8.65 1.23 13.23
C GLY A 188 -8.76 0.31 12.02
N HIS A 189 -9.85 0.37 11.26
CA HIS A 189 -9.97 -0.33 9.98
C HIS A 189 -9.17 0.34 8.84
N LEU A 190 -8.94 1.65 8.94
CA LEU A 190 -8.31 2.47 7.90
C LEU A 190 -6.94 2.99 8.31
N LEU A 191 -6.75 3.20 9.62
CA LEU A 191 -5.61 3.88 10.21
C LEU A 191 -4.88 2.95 11.19
N GLU A 192 -3.60 3.21 11.38
CA GLU A 192 -2.76 2.57 12.40
C GLU A 192 -1.88 3.63 13.06
N VAL A 193 -1.77 3.56 14.39
CA VAL A 193 -0.77 4.30 15.15
C VAL A 193 0.36 3.35 15.46
N VAL A 194 1.59 3.72 15.07
CA VAL A 194 2.78 2.94 15.38
C VAL A 194 3.48 3.52 16.61
N ASP A 195 3.22 2.89 17.76
CA ASP A 195 3.91 3.18 19.02
C ASP A 195 5.30 2.52 19.05
N PRO A 196 6.30 3.12 19.72
CA PRO A 196 6.29 4.40 20.45
C PRO A 196 6.66 5.61 19.56
N TRP A 197 6.66 5.45 18.24
CA TRP A 197 7.13 6.48 17.30
C TRP A 197 6.05 7.50 16.92
N GLU A 198 4.81 7.27 17.34
CA GLU A 198 3.67 8.18 17.16
C GLU A 198 3.51 8.54 15.67
N LEU A 199 3.59 7.51 14.83
CA LEU A 199 3.31 7.59 13.40
C LEU A 199 1.85 7.24 13.19
N LEU A 200 1.05 8.20 12.74
CA LEU A 200 -0.31 7.94 12.27
C LEU A 200 -0.25 7.62 10.78
N LEU A 201 -0.58 6.38 10.44
CA LEU A 201 -0.46 5.84 9.09
C LEU A 201 -1.83 5.41 8.57
N ILE A 202 -1.99 5.49 7.25
CA ILE A 202 -3.10 4.89 6.53
C ILE A 202 -2.67 3.48 6.13
N LYS A 203 -3.54 2.50 6.40
CA LYS A 203 -3.29 1.09 6.07
C LYS A 203 -3.21 0.87 4.56
N PRO A 204 -2.48 -0.15 4.10
CA PRO A 204 -2.33 -0.43 2.67
C PRO A 204 -3.67 -0.53 1.94
N GLY A 205 -3.80 0.22 0.83
CA GLY A 205 -5.00 0.21 -0.01
C GLY A 205 -6.24 0.88 0.60
N MET A 206 -6.11 1.56 1.76
CA MET A 206 -7.22 2.23 2.45
C MET A 206 -7.32 3.72 2.18
N GLU A 207 -6.43 4.30 1.37
CA GLU A 207 -6.44 5.75 1.13
C GLU A 207 -7.72 6.24 0.45
N LEU A 208 -8.18 5.57 -0.62
CA LEU A 208 -9.42 5.94 -1.28
C LEU A 208 -10.64 5.72 -0.35
N PRO A 209 -10.80 4.56 0.32
CA PRO A 209 -11.84 4.40 1.35
C PRO A 209 -11.80 5.48 2.44
N LEU A 210 -10.62 5.88 2.91
CA LEU A 210 -10.47 6.96 3.87
C LEU A 210 -10.95 8.29 3.28
N TYR A 211 -10.56 8.60 2.05
CA TYR A 211 -10.99 9.83 1.38
C TYR A 211 -12.51 9.87 1.17
N GLU A 212 -13.12 8.75 0.76
CA GLU A 212 -14.57 8.59 0.63
C GLU A 212 -15.32 8.87 1.93
N VAL A 213 -14.78 8.42 3.08
CA VAL A 213 -15.39 8.68 4.38
C VAL A 213 -15.24 10.14 4.81
N LEU A 214 -14.09 10.75 4.52
CA LEU A 214 -13.76 12.09 5.02
C LEU A 214 -14.29 13.23 4.13
N ASP A 215 -14.39 13.01 2.82
CA ASP A 215 -14.94 13.97 1.86
C ASP A 215 -15.60 13.21 0.69
N PRO A 216 -16.84 12.70 0.89
CA PRO A 216 -17.54 11.93 -0.14
C PRO A 216 -17.77 12.73 -1.43
N GLU A 217 -17.96 14.05 -1.34
CA GLU A 217 -18.24 14.89 -2.51
C GLU A 217 -17.02 14.97 -3.42
N ARG A 218 -15.83 15.22 -2.87
CA ARG A 218 -14.59 15.23 -3.66
C ARG A 218 -14.14 13.84 -4.05
N ALA A 219 -14.43 12.83 -3.24
CA ALA A 219 -14.18 11.44 -3.57
C ALA A 219 -15.08 10.94 -4.71
N SER A 220 -16.31 11.46 -4.84
CA SER A 220 -17.30 10.99 -5.82
C SER A 220 -16.75 10.98 -7.25
N TYR A 221 -16.04 12.02 -7.68
CA TYR A 221 -15.37 12.10 -8.99
C TYR A 221 -14.40 10.93 -9.27
N TRP A 222 -13.95 10.23 -8.23
CA TRP A 222 -13.02 9.11 -8.30
C TRP A 222 -13.70 7.75 -8.25
N CYS A 223 -14.80 7.65 -7.49
CA CYS A 223 -15.67 6.47 -7.33
C CYS A 223 -16.63 6.33 -8.52
N THR A 224 -16.98 7.44 -9.15
CA THR A 224 -17.79 7.49 -10.36
C THR A 224 -16.91 7.84 -11.55
N LEU A 225 -16.34 6.84 -12.20
CA LEU A 225 -16.13 6.91 -13.64
C LEU A 225 -16.84 5.69 -14.25
N PRO A 226 -17.42 5.83 -15.45
CA PRO A 226 -18.45 4.93 -15.99
C PRO A 226 -18.07 3.46 -16.04
#